data_AF-A0A537DJK9-F1
#
_entry.id   AF-A0A537DJK9-F1
#
_cell.length_a   1.000
_cell.length_b   1.000
_cell.length_c   1.000
_cell.angle_alpha   90.00
_cell.angle_beta   90.00
_cell.angle_gamma   90.00
#
_symmetry.space_group_name_H-M   'P 1'
#
loop_
_entity.id
_entity.type
_entity.pdbx_description
1 polymer ?
#
loop_
_entity_poly.entity_id
_entity_poly.type
_entity_poly.pdbx_seq_one_letter_code
_entity_poly.pdbx_strand_id
1 'polypeptide(L)'
;MRTFGLLSSFGLIVLILFSIQAVAVTAQATNPIPVWAKTYHATGAAETANSVQQTADGGYIVAGTTNSSGASGNPHAWILKLDSLGNVVWQKTYGGVGPDGASSVDQTTDGGYIVAGSFMNSTVSQKAPWVFKLDSTGNIVWQKTFSAGNDAFTSITHTSDGGSAVEGWGTFFLLSCGCQVGPTAWVVRLDTVGNIIWQQVYSTGWNYGYSIAQTSDGGFVVAGKAHHEPPETVSSWDPLIFKIDSLGNLVWQKIFRVYFDGEVYSAQQTLDGGFIVAGGSNTWGNQPSTCIPTLIDCKFHDWVFKLNSTGGMVWQKTYGGTGTSEYANLVDQTTDGGFVLVGPTNSPGGAWIYKLDPAGNILWQKGGPSSAIASVQKTSDGGVVAAGSPYASIAYGSPPSPGGVSVAKLDANGDISPGCNLVGSANFTATNTNATDTGRTLAVGIPFVSVFVSNATVTDTAALTSVQCAANESPDFTISANPSNLIVKQGSSNTTTITINSTNGFTGTITLNASISPASNKGPFLTLSSTTATVAPGAPATILLTVTTKGATPVGSYTVKVTGSSGGLSTTITITVQVVKKK
;
A
#
# COMPACT_ATOMS: atom_id res chain seq x y z
N MET A 1 12.57 -38.72 -75.69
CA MET A 1 12.80 -39.66 -74.57
C MET A 1 13.47 -38.86 -73.44
N ARG A 2 12.73 -38.56 -72.34
CA ARG A 2 12.98 -39.01 -70.94
C ARG A 2 14.39 -38.64 -70.42
N THR A 3 14.64 -37.91 -69.32
CA THR A 3 13.93 -37.72 -68.04
C THR A 3 14.58 -36.56 -67.22
N PHE A 4 13.83 -36.03 -66.24
CA PHE A 4 14.13 -34.94 -65.27
C PHE A 4 15.20 -35.26 -64.19
N GLY A 5 15.82 -34.21 -63.59
CA GLY A 5 15.92 -34.10 -62.11
C GLY A 5 17.20 -33.57 -61.42
N LEU A 6 17.10 -32.36 -60.83
CA LEU A 6 17.66 -31.83 -59.55
C LEU A 6 19.10 -31.21 -59.39
N LEU A 7 19.08 -29.87 -59.20
CA LEU A 7 19.53 -29.03 -58.04
C LEU A 7 21.01 -28.76 -57.63
N SER A 8 21.22 -27.50 -57.18
CA SER A 8 22.31 -26.86 -56.39
C SER A 8 23.56 -26.37 -57.15
N SER A 9 24.22 -25.21 -56.90
CA SER A 9 24.11 -24.13 -55.90
C SER A 9 25.04 -22.94 -56.26
N PHE A 10 24.46 -21.74 -56.35
CA PHE A 10 24.83 -20.45 -55.72
C PHE A 10 26.29 -20.04 -55.45
N GLY A 11 26.64 -18.83 -55.93
CA GLY A 11 27.70 -17.97 -55.40
C GLY A 11 27.97 -16.73 -56.27
N LEU A 12 27.28 -15.60 -56.06
CA LEU A 12 27.82 -14.26 -56.37
C LEU A 12 27.06 -13.13 -55.66
N ILE A 13 27.86 -12.18 -55.18
CA ILE A 13 27.55 -10.98 -54.40
C ILE A 13 26.88 -9.90 -55.26
N VAL A 14 25.75 -9.34 -54.80
CA VAL A 14 25.23 -8.03 -55.23
C VAL A 14 24.75 -7.27 -53.99
N LEU A 15 25.34 -6.09 -53.76
CA LEU A 15 24.93 -5.11 -52.75
C LEU A 15 23.47 -4.69 -52.98
N ILE A 16 22.61 -4.88 -51.99
CA ILE A 16 21.34 -4.14 -51.86
C ILE A 16 21.42 -3.30 -50.59
N LEU A 17 21.49 -1.99 -50.78
CA LEU A 17 21.29 -0.97 -49.75
C LEU A 17 19.88 -1.12 -49.16
N PHE A 18 19.76 -1.77 -48.01
CA PHE A 18 18.56 -1.64 -47.18
C PHE A 18 18.68 -0.37 -46.36
N SER A 19 17.92 0.66 -46.76
CA SER A 19 17.61 1.79 -45.92
C SER A 19 16.85 1.30 -44.69
N ILE A 20 17.52 1.24 -43.54
CA ILE A 20 16.86 1.15 -42.24
C ILE A 20 16.22 2.53 -42.01
N GLN A 21 14.94 2.67 -42.35
CA GLN A 21 14.14 3.73 -41.77
C GLN A 21 14.06 3.46 -40.27
N ALA A 22 14.79 4.26 -39.49
CA ALA A 22 14.58 4.34 -38.06
C ALA A 22 13.12 4.73 -37.83
N VAL A 23 12.28 3.77 -37.47
CA VAL A 23 11.04 4.08 -36.80
C VAL A 23 11.48 4.64 -35.46
N ALA A 24 11.48 5.97 -35.35
CA ALA A 24 11.47 6.62 -34.06
C ALA A 24 10.22 6.08 -33.36
N VAL A 25 10.41 5.11 -32.48
CA VAL A 25 9.45 4.81 -31.43
C VAL A 25 9.43 6.09 -30.61
N THR A 26 8.50 6.97 -30.92
CA THR A 26 8.09 7.99 -29.97
C THR A 26 7.72 7.21 -28.72
N ALA A 27 8.54 7.30 -27.68
CA ALA A 27 8.17 6.82 -26.36
C ALA A 27 6.79 7.39 -26.09
N GLN A 28 5.77 6.53 -26.11
CA GLN A 28 4.45 6.89 -25.66
C GLN A 28 4.68 7.40 -24.24
N ALA A 29 4.34 8.67 -23.99
CA ALA A 29 4.46 9.24 -22.66
C ALA A 29 3.82 8.23 -21.71
N THR A 30 4.64 7.64 -20.84
CA THR A 30 4.14 6.77 -19.78
C THR A 30 3.10 7.62 -19.05
N ASN A 31 1.84 7.18 -19.02
CA ASN A 31 0.80 7.89 -18.28
C ASN A 31 1.40 8.29 -16.93
N PRO A 32 1.39 9.58 -16.58
CA PRO A 32 2.08 10.03 -15.38
C PRO A 32 1.54 9.24 -14.20
N ILE A 33 2.44 8.62 -13.43
CA ILE A 33 2.11 7.93 -12.19
C ILE A 33 1.27 8.93 -11.35
N PRO A 34 0.02 8.60 -10.97
CA PRO A 34 -0.77 9.53 -10.18
C PRO A 34 -0.09 9.71 -8.82
N VAL A 35 0.41 10.92 -8.57
CA VAL A 35 1.07 11.33 -7.33
C VAL A 35 0.20 12.34 -6.61
N TRP A 36 0.05 12.20 -5.29
CA TRP A 36 -0.85 13.03 -4.49
C TRP A 36 -0.50 12.94 -3.00
N ALA A 37 -0.91 13.93 -2.19
CA ALA A 37 -0.80 13.86 -0.74
C ALA A 37 -2.06 14.46 -0.09
N LYS A 38 -2.72 13.69 0.78
CA LYS A 38 -4.01 14.06 1.36
C LYS A 38 -4.02 13.77 2.86
N THR A 39 -4.76 14.57 3.62
CA THR A 39 -5.03 14.32 5.03
C THR A 39 -6.48 13.93 5.22
N TYR A 40 -6.69 12.91 6.03
CA TYR A 40 -7.97 12.28 6.31
C TYR A 40 -8.24 12.37 7.80
N HIS A 41 -9.48 12.69 8.11
CA HIS A 41 -9.95 12.77 9.48
C HIS A 41 -11.17 11.86 9.62
N ALA A 42 -11.25 11.17 10.74
CA ALA A 42 -12.53 10.74 11.24
C ALA A 42 -13.06 11.92 12.07
N THR A 43 -14.30 12.33 11.84
CA THR A 43 -14.86 13.59 12.38
C THR A 43 -14.50 13.87 13.84
N GLY A 44 -13.72 14.93 14.10
CA GLY A 44 -13.55 15.54 15.43
C GLY A 44 -12.47 14.95 16.35
N ALA A 45 -11.46 14.23 15.85
CA ALA A 45 -10.56 13.47 16.73
C ALA A 45 -9.10 13.37 16.22
N ALA A 46 -8.24 12.69 16.99
CA ALA A 46 -6.85 12.38 16.66
C ALA A 46 -6.78 10.99 16.01
N GLU A 47 -6.21 10.92 14.82
CA GLU A 47 -6.06 9.68 14.07
C GLU A 47 -4.59 9.25 13.99
N THR A 48 -4.34 7.96 14.19
CA THR A 48 -3.03 7.33 13.92
C THR A 48 -3.15 6.40 12.73
N ALA A 49 -2.22 6.46 11.79
CA ALA A 49 -2.02 5.42 10.79
C ALA A 49 -0.93 4.47 11.30
N ASN A 50 -1.14 3.16 11.12
CA ASN A 50 -0.18 2.12 11.49
C ASN A 50 0.27 1.30 10.28
N SER A 51 -0.59 1.15 9.26
CA SER A 51 -0.31 0.35 8.06
C SER A 51 -0.98 0.96 6.84
N VAL A 52 -0.30 0.97 5.69
CA VAL A 52 -0.86 1.29 4.38
C VAL A 52 -0.47 0.22 3.38
N GLN A 53 -1.41 -0.13 2.51
CA GLN A 53 -1.18 -1.04 1.41
C GLN A 53 -1.91 -0.63 0.14
N GLN A 54 -1.29 -0.81 -1.03
CA GLN A 54 -1.95 -0.73 -2.32
C GLN A 54 -2.84 -1.95 -2.54
N THR A 55 -4.03 -1.71 -3.07
CA THR A 55 -5.03 -2.72 -3.39
C THR A 55 -5.00 -3.06 -4.89
N ALA A 56 -5.46 -4.25 -5.27
CA ALA A 56 -5.44 -4.80 -6.62
C ALA A 56 -6.26 -3.97 -7.64
N ASP A 57 -7.19 -3.14 -7.17
CA ASP A 57 -7.92 -2.14 -7.97
C ASP A 57 -7.10 -0.86 -8.25
N GLY A 58 -5.84 -0.81 -7.81
CA GLY A 58 -4.96 0.36 -7.92
C GLY A 58 -5.16 1.41 -6.83
N GLY A 59 -6.12 1.23 -5.93
CA GLY A 59 -6.34 2.09 -4.76
C GLY A 59 -5.46 1.71 -3.56
N TYR A 60 -5.86 2.16 -2.37
CA TYR A 60 -5.07 1.94 -1.14
C TYR A 60 -5.97 1.66 0.05
N ILE A 61 -5.51 0.82 0.98
CA ILE A 61 -6.14 0.54 2.26
C ILE A 61 -5.22 0.98 3.38
N VAL A 62 -5.76 1.67 4.38
CA VAL A 62 -5.02 2.18 5.54
C VAL A 62 -5.68 1.63 6.80
N ALA A 63 -4.87 1.14 7.74
CA ALA A 63 -5.28 0.75 9.08
C ALA A 63 -4.67 1.66 10.13
N GLY A 64 -5.45 1.94 11.17
CA GLY A 64 -5.11 2.90 12.19
C GLY A 64 -6.04 2.86 13.40
N THR A 65 -5.96 3.91 14.22
CA THR A 65 -6.90 4.14 15.33
C THR A 65 -7.47 5.55 15.31
N THR A 66 -8.70 5.71 15.79
CA THR A 66 -9.37 7.00 15.95
C THR A 66 -10.15 7.06 17.25
N ASN A 67 -10.10 8.17 17.97
CA ASN A 67 -10.95 8.44 19.14
C ASN A 67 -12.31 9.10 18.78
N SER A 68 -12.68 9.15 17.48
CA SER A 68 -13.86 9.86 16.98
C SER A 68 -15.21 9.17 17.18
N SER A 69 -15.26 7.87 17.49
CA SER A 69 -16.49 7.06 17.27
C SER A 69 -17.29 6.57 18.49
N GLY A 70 -17.29 7.31 19.61
CA GLY A 70 -18.44 7.21 20.54
C GLY A 70 -18.22 7.52 22.02
N ALA A 71 -19.04 8.45 22.55
CA ALA A 71 -19.47 8.71 23.93
C ALA A 71 -18.45 8.76 25.10
N SER A 72 -17.18 8.41 24.91
CA SER A 72 -16.22 8.20 25.99
C SER A 72 -14.76 8.61 25.68
N GLY A 73 -14.45 8.98 24.43
CA GLY A 73 -13.08 9.34 24.02
C GLY A 73 -12.13 8.15 23.83
N ASN A 74 -12.65 6.92 23.84
CA ASN A 74 -11.85 5.71 23.60
C ASN A 74 -11.46 5.58 22.11
N PRO A 75 -10.20 5.21 21.81
CA PRO A 75 -9.79 4.90 20.44
C PRO A 75 -10.47 3.62 19.93
N HIS A 76 -10.85 3.59 18.67
CA HIS A 76 -11.35 2.40 17.97
C HIS A 76 -10.48 2.11 16.74
N ALA A 77 -10.51 0.88 16.27
CA ALA A 77 -9.85 0.52 15.02
C ALA A 77 -10.51 1.29 13.87
N TRP A 78 -9.70 1.92 13.02
CA TRP A 78 -10.16 2.68 11.87
C TRP A 78 -9.53 2.15 10.60
N ILE A 79 -10.36 1.87 9.60
CA ILE A 79 -9.93 1.42 8.29
C ILE A 79 -10.44 2.41 7.24
N LEU A 80 -9.52 2.87 6.39
CA LEU A 80 -9.76 3.83 5.32
C LEU A 80 -9.40 3.20 3.98
N LYS A 81 -10.39 3.06 3.09
CA LYS A 81 -10.18 2.68 1.69
C LYS A 81 -10.17 3.91 0.81
N LEU A 82 -9.14 3.99 -0.03
CA LEU A 82 -8.90 5.02 -1.00
C LEU A 82 -8.93 4.44 -2.43
N ASP A 83 -9.28 5.28 -3.39
CA ASP A 83 -9.07 5.00 -4.81
C ASP A 83 -7.61 5.31 -5.22
N SER A 84 -7.27 5.11 -6.50
CA SER A 84 -5.92 5.32 -7.02
C SER A 84 -5.44 6.78 -6.92
N LEU A 85 -6.37 7.73 -6.79
CA LEU A 85 -6.14 9.17 -6.65
C LEU A 85 -6.21 9.66 -5.19
N GLY A 86 -6.33 8.74 -4.24
CA GLY A 86 -6.45 9.07 -2.81
C GLY A 86 -7.82 9.64 -2.43
N ASN A 87 -8.87 9.49 -3.23
CA ASN A 87 -10.22 9.85 -2.77
C ASN A 87 -10.76 8.75 -1.87
N VAL A 88 -11.49 9.14 -0.83
CA VAL A 88 -12.14 8.20 0.09
C VAL A 88 -13.22 7.42 -0.67
N VAL A 89 -13.05 6.10 -0.76
CA VAL A 89 -14.09 5.18 -1.24
C VAL A 89 -15.02 4.84 -0.09
N TRP A 90 -14.45 4.46 1.05
CA TRP A 90 -15.16 4.27 2.31
C TRP A 90 -14.19 4.38 3.49
N GLN A 91 -14.73 4.71 4.66
CA GLN A 91 -14.01 4.60 5.92
C GLN A 91 -14.96 4.10 7.00
N LYS A 92 -14.46 3.26 7.91
CA LYS A 92 -15.26 2.62 8.96
C LYS A 92 -14.46 2.47 10.23
N THR A 93 -15.16 2.53 11.35
CA THR A 93 -14.61 2.20 12.67
C THR A 93 -15.12 0.83 13.11
N TYR A 94 -14.27 0.10 13.81
CA TYR A 94 -14.55 -1.24 14.31
C TYR A 94 -14.07 -1.34 15.75
N GLY A 95 -14.82 -2.05 16.58
CA GLY A 95 -14.52 -2.10 18.00
C GLY A 95 -15.76 -2.29 18.88
N GLY A 96 -15.51 -2.32 20.18
CA GLY A 96 -16.52 -2.44 21.24
C GLY A 96 -16.65 -1.15 22.03
N VAL A 97 -16.87 -1.29 23.35
CA VAL A 97 -17.03 -0.15 24.26
C VAL A 97 -15.68 0.44 24.72
N GLY A 98 -14.60 -0.34 24.66
CA GLY A 98 -13.26 0.04 25.13
C GLY A 98 -12.31 0.45 23.99
N PRO A 99 -11.05 0.82 24.32
CA PRO A 99 -10.00 1.10 23.35
C PRO A 99 -9.63 -0.11 22.48
N ASP A 100 -9.89 0.01 21.19
CA ASP A 100 -9.53 -0.94 20.14
C ASP A 100 -8.55 -0.31 19.15
N GLY A 101 -7.82 -1.13 18.41
CA GLY A 101 -6.92 -0.61 17.37
C GLY A 101 -6.58 -1.60 16.30
N ALA A 102 -6.32 -1.10 15.09
CA ALA A 102 -5.79 -1.87 13.98
C ALA A 102 -4.31 -1.56 13.80
N SER A 103 -3.47 -2.59 13.89
CA SER A 103 -2.01 -2.50 13.74
C SER A 103 -1.59 -2.70 12.29
N SER A 104 -2.20 -3.66 11.59
CA SER A 104 -1.79 -4.06 10.25
C SER A 104 -2.99 -4.52 9.41
N VAL A 105 -2.96 -4.24 8.12
CA VAL A 105 -4.00 -4.63 7.15
C VAL A 105 -3.36 -5.18 5.89
N ASP A 106 -3.99 -6.21 5.33
CA ASP A 106 -3.59 -6.82 4.06
C ASP A 106 -4.82 -7.13 3.20
N GLN A 107 -4.72 -6.98 1.88
CA GLN A 107 -5.79 -7.36 0.96
C GLN A 107 -5.78 -8.87 0.72
N THR A 108 -6.94 -9.50 0.83
CA THR A 108 -7.11 -10.94 0.58
C THR A 108 -7.43 -11.22 -0.89
N THR A 109 -7.15 -12.43 -1.36
CA THR A 109 -7.32 -12.86 -2.76
C THR A 109 -8.77 -12.79 -3.27
N ASP A 110 -9.75 -12.78 -2.36
CA ASP A 110 -11.18 -12.60 -2.66
C ASP A 110 -11.59 -11.12 -2.86
N GLY A 111 -10.63 -10.19 -2.78
CA GLY A 111 -10.86 -8.74 -2.91
C GLY A 111 -11.31 -8.05 -1.62
N GLY A 112 -11.46 -8.77 -0.51
CA GLY A 112 -11.66 -8.21 0.82
C GLY A 112 -10.35 -7.88 1.54
N TYR A 113 -10.40 -7.73 2.87
CA TYR A 113 -9.23 -7.32 3.67
C TYR A 113 -9.14 -8.14 4.95
N ILE A 114 -7.93 -8.44 5.40
CA ILE A 114 -7.68 -9.04 6.71
C ILE A 114 -6.91 -8.04 7.58
N VAL A 115 -7.35 -7.89 8.82
CA VAL A 115 -6.81 -6.89 9.74
C VAL A 115 -6.41 -7.55 11.04
N ALA A 116 -5.24 -7.18 11.58
CA ALA A 116 -4.79 -7.54 12.92
C ALA A 116 -4.68 -6.31 13.81
N GLY A 117 -4.90 -6.53 15.11
CA GLY A 117 -4.69 -5.51 16.12
C GLY A 117 -5.10 -5.97 17.52
N SER A 118 -5.74 -5.09 18.28
CA SER A 118 -6.17 -5.35 19.65
C SER A 118 -7.61 -4.93 19.87
N PHE A 119 -8.36 -5.75 20.61
CA PHE A 119 -9.73 -5.49 21.02
C PHE A 119 -9.84 -5.45 22.54
N MET A 120 -10.47 -4.41 23.11
CA MET A 120 -10.70 -4.38 24.55
C MET A 120 -11.90 -5.25 24.92
N ASN A 121 -11.61 -6.35 25.62
CA ASN A 121 -12.65 -7.16 26.22
C ASN A 121 -13.11 -6.50 27.53
N SER A 122 -14.26 -5.82 27.49
CA SER A 122 -14.84 -5.12 28.63
C SER A 122 -15.24 -6.05 29.79
N THR A 123 -15.46 -7.34 29.54
CA THR A 123 -15.84 -8.31 30.59
C THR A 123 -14.67 -8.65 31.53
N VAL A 124 -13.43 -8.59 31.03
CA VAL A 124 -12.21 -8.89 31.79
C VAL A 124 -11.26 -7.71 31.89
N SER A 125 -11.62 -6.56 31.31
CA SER A 125 -10.82 -5.33 31.26
C SER A 125 -9.39 -5.54 30.73
N GLN A 126 -9.24 -6.40 29.73
CA GLN A 126 -7.94 -6.73 29.10
C GLN A 126 -8.03 -6.61 27.58
N LYS A 127 -6.91 -6.22 26.96
CA LYS A 127 -6.78 -6.17 25.50
C LYS A 127 -6.47 -7.55 24.98
N ALA A 128 -7.35 -8.10 24.16
CA ALA A 128 -7.12 -9.36 23.47
C ALA A 128 -6.58 -9.09 22.04
N PRO A 129 -5.59 -9.86 21.56
CA PRO A 129 -5.24 -9.91 20.15
C PRO A 129 -6.47 -10.17 19.31
N TRP A 130 -6.64 -9.41 18.23
CA TRP A 130 -7.85 -9.43 17.43
C TRP A 130 -7.51 -9.52 15.96
N VAL A 131 -8.20 -10.43 15.26
CA VAL A 131 -8.15 -10.54 13.81
C VAL A 131 -9.57 -10.46 13.27
N PHE A 132 -9.79 -9.62 12.26
CA PHE A 132 -11.08 -9.53 11.59
C PHE A 132 -10.91 -9.44 10.07
N LYS A 133 -11.78 -10.18 9.38
CA LYS A 133 -11.91 -10.20 7.93
C LYS A 133 -13.03 -9.28 7.52
N LEU A 134 -12.74 -8.46 6.53
CA LEU A 134 -13.67 -7.57 5.86
C LEU A 134 -13.95 -8.06 4.44
N ASP A 135 -15.15 -7.79 3.94
CA ASP A 135 -15.46 -7.83 2.52
C ASP A 135 -14.89 -6.59 1.80
N SER A 136 -15.04 -6.52 0.47
CA SER A 136 -14.52 -5.41 -0.34
C SER A 136 -15.16 -4.04 -0.02
N THR A 137 -16.32 -4.04 0.64
CA THR A 137 -17.06 -2.85 1.08
C THR A 137 -16.82 -2.51 2.55
N GLY A 138 -15.95 -3.26 3.24
CA GLY A 138 -15.62 -3.07 4.64
C GLY A 138 -16.68 -3.60 5.61
N ASN A 139 -17.51 -4.59 5.26
CA ASN A 139 -18.34 -5.27 6.27
C ASN A 139 -17.57 -6.44 6.87
N ILE A 140 -17.74 -6.68 8.17
CA ILE A 140 -17.14 -7.83 8.84
C ILE A 140 -17.74 -9.12 8.27
N VAL A 141 -16.88 -9.98 7.71
CA VAL A 141 -17.21 -11.35 7.31
C VAL A 141 -17.07 -12.27 8.52
N TRP A 142 -15.96 -12.14 9.24
CA TRP A 142 -15.72 -12.84 10.51
C TRP A 142 -14.74 -12.04 11.36
N GLN A 143 -14.76 -12.28 12.68
CA GLN A 143 -13.80 -11.71 13.61
C GLN A 143 -13.53 -12.69 14.75
N LYS A 144 -12.29 -12.69 15.26
CA LYS A 144 -11.85 -13.57 16.35
C LYS A 144 -10.89 -12.84 17.27
N THR A 145 -11.09 -12.99 18.56
CA THR A 145 -10.09 -12.64 19.57
C THR A 145 -9.30 -13.87 19.96
N PHE A 146 -8.04 -13.69 20.29
CA PHE A 146 -7.13 -14.76 20.68
C PHE A 146 -6.56 -14.45 22.05
N SER A 147 -6.43 -15.46 22.91
CA SER A 147 -6.06 -15.34 24.32
C SER A 147 -6.98 -14.39 25.14
N ALA A 148 -6.82 -14.43 26.47
CA ALA A 148 -7.52 -13.56 27.41
C ALA A 148 -6.55 -12.68 28.22
N GLY A 149 -5.27 -12.62 27.80
CA GLY A 149 -4.22 -11.82 28.43
C GLY A 149 -4.09 -10.44 27.77
N ASN A 150 -3.23 -9.58 28.31
CA ASN A 150 -2.91 -8.26 27.72
C ASN A 150 -1.91 -8.42 26.56
N ASP A 151 -2.32 -9.13 25.51
CA ASP A 151 -1.50 -9.49 24.36
C ASP A 151 -1.94 -8.66 23.14
N ALA A 152 -1.14 -8.60 22.06
CA ALA A 152 -1.56 -7.90 20.84
C ALA A 152 -0.88 -8.47 19.59
N PHE A 153 -1.60 -8.47 18.46
CA PHE A 153 -0.99 -8.66 17.15
C PHE A 153 -0.50 -7.33 16.58
N THR A 154 0.72 -7.34 16.07
CA THR A 154 1.45 -6.19 15.53
C THR A 154 1.43 -6.22 14.00
N SER A 155 1.48 -7.41 13.41
CA SER A 155 1.57 -7.58 11.96
C SER A 155 0.71 -8.73 11.44
N ILE A 156 0.20 -8.59 10.22
CA ILE A 156 -0.52 -9.62 9.48
C ILE A 156 -0.08 -9.65 8.03
N THR A 157 -0.04 -10.85 7.46
CA THR A 157 0.09 -11.05 6.02
C THR A 157 -0.94 -12.06 5.53
N HIS A 158 -1.60 -11.76 4.41
CA HIS A 158 -2.37 -12.74 3.65
C HIS A 158 -1.41 -13.75 3.05
N THR A 159 -1.89 -14.97 2.85
CA THR A 159 -1.04 -16.04 2.30
C THR A 159 -1.55 -16.51 0.96
N SER A 160 -0.63 -17.05 0.16
CA SER A 160 -0.89 -17.57 -1.19
C SER A 160 -1.98 -18.64 -1.27
N ASP A 161 -2.27 -19.34 -0.18
CA ASP A 161 -3.36 -20.34 -0.06
C ASP A 161 -4.70 -19.74 0.39
N GLY A 162 -4.80 -18.41 0.51
CA GLY A 162 -6.00 -17.67 0.91
C GLY A 162 -6.19 -17.49 2.42
N GLY A 163 -5.34 -18.11 3.26
CA GLY A 163 -5.33 -17.88 4.70
C GLY A 163 -4.63 -16.58 5.13
N SER A 164 -4.19 -16.53 6.38
CA SER A 164 -3.32 -15.45 6.89
C SER A 164 -2.33 -15.93 7.95
N ALA A 165 -1.24 -15.21 8.13
CA ALA A 165 -0.33 -15.39 9.25
C ALA A 165 -0.24 -14.08 10.03
N VAL A 166 -0.37 -14.16 11.34
CA VAL A 166 -0.28 -13.03 12.25
C VAL A 166 0.85 -13.23 13.23
N GLU A 167 1.48 -12.13 13.60
CA GLU A 167 2.54 -12.10 14.57
C GLU A 167 2.23 -11.04 15.63
N GLY A 168 2.65 -11.33 16.86
CA GLY A 168 2.56 -10.41 17.97
C GLY A 168 3.27 -10.96 19.20
N TRP A 169 2.94 -10.38 20.34
CA TRP A 169 3.54 -10.76 21.62
C TRP A 169 2.48 -11.28 22.58
N GLY A 170 2.83 -12.35 23.31
CA GLY A 170 1.92 -13.02 24.24
C GLY A 170 2.57 -13.40 25.57
N THR A 171 1.77 -13.30 26.65
CA THR A 171 2.16 -13.59 28.05
C THR A 171 1.59 -14.91 28.58
N PHE A 172 0.64 -15.52 27.85
CA PHE A 172 -0.27 -16.52 28.40
C PHE A 172 0.23 -17.97 28.37
N PHE A 173 1.16 -18.35 27.49
CA PHE A 173 1.45 -19.77 27.24
C PHE A 173 2.20 -20.51 28.37
N LEU A 174 2.59 -19.84 29.46
CA LEU A 174 3.45 -20.42 30.50
C LEU A 174 2.88 -20.36 31.93
N LEU A 175 1.57 -20.11 32.08
CA LEU A 175 0.90 -20.07 33.40
C LEU A 175 0.85 -21.41 34.16
N SER A 176 1.29 -22.53 33.58
CA SER A 176 1.34 -23.82 34.29
C SER A 176 2.50 -23.92 35.30
N CYS A 177 3.53 -23.07 35.21
CA CYS A 177 4.69 -23.11 36.12
C CYS A 177 4.70 -22.00 37.19
N GLY A 178 3.77 -21.04 37.15
CA GLY A 178 3.76 -19.91 38.09
C GLY A 178 4.95 -18.95 37.95
N CYS A 179 5.76 -19.06 36.89
CA CYS A 179 6.86 -18.15 36.62
C CYS A 179 6.34 -16.94 35.83
N GLN A 180 6.64 -15.72 36.28
CA GLN A 180 6.55 -14.54 35.41
C GLN A 180 7.60 -14.66 34.32
N VAL A 181 7.21 -15.22 33.18
CA VAL A 181 7.97 -15.09 31.94
C VAL A 181 7.45 -13.87 31.20
N GLY A 182 8.38 -13.02 30.76
CA GLY A 182 8.06 -11.86 29.93
C GLY A 182 7.34 -12.25 28.63
N PRO A 183 6.77 -11.28 27.91
CA PRO A 183 6.09 -11.49 26.64
C PRO A 183 7.01 -12.20 25.64
N THR A 184 6.42 -13.03 24.79
CA THR A 184 7.13 -13.89 23.83
C THR A 184 6.63 -13.65 22.41
N ALA A 185 7.53 -13.71 21.42
CA ALA A 185 7.16 -13.63 20.00
C ALA A 185 6.30 -14.84 19.62
N TRP A 186 5.08 -14.56 19.19
CA TRP A 186 4.03 -15.55 18.94
C TRP A 186 3.50 -15.37 17.53
N VAL A 187 3.51 -16.47 16.77
CA VAL A 187 2.96 -16.50 15.40
C VAL A 187 1.77 -17.45 15.37
N VAL A 188 0.69 -17.00 14.73
CA VAL A 188 -0.51 -17.80 14.49
C VAL A 188 -0.76 -17.87 13.00
N ARG A 189 -0.98 -19.09 12.52
CA ARG A 189 -1.40 -19.38 11.15
C ARG A 189 -2.89 -19.66 11.13
N LEU A 190 -3.60 -18.97 10.26
CA LEU A 190 -5.06 -19.03 10.13
C LEU A 190 -5.47 -19.54 8.74
N ASP A 191 -6.55 -20.32 8.70
CA ASP A 191 -7.25 -20.64 7.45
C ASP A 191 -8.12 -19.48 6.95
N THR A 192 -8.81 -19.67 5.82
CA THR A 192 -9.64 -18.66 5.16
C THR A 192 -10.82 -18.15 6.01
N VAL A 193 -11.24 -18.90 7.03
CA VAL A 193 -12.34 -18.55 7.95
C VAL A 193 -11.82 -18.25 9.37
N GLY A 194 -10.51 -18.07 9.50
CA GLY A 194 -9.85 -17.67 10.74
C GLY A 194 -9.63 -18.80 11.75
N ASN A 195 -9.79 -20.08 11.40
CA ASN A 195 -9.41 -21.15 12.33
C ASN A 195 -7.89 -21.28 12.40
N ILE A 196 -7.39 -21.58 13.60
CA ILE A 196 -5.96 -21.81 13.81
C ILE A 196 -5.57 -23.11 13.11
N ILE A 197 -4.68 -23.00 12.12
CA ILE A 197 -3.99 -24.13 11.51
C ILE A 197 -2.88 -24.59 12.45
N TRP A 198 -2.05 -23.64 12.89
CA TRP A 198 -1.03 -23.84 13.91
C TRP A 198 -0.73 -22.51 14.62
N GLN A 199 -0.15 -22.60 15.81
CA GLN A 199 0.40 -21.45 16.53
C GLN A 199 1.65 -21.87 17.27
N GLN A 200 2.66 -21.01 17.32
CA GLN A 200 3.94 -21.32 17.94
C GLN A 200 4.57 -20.08 18.58
N VAL A 201 5.39 -20.32 19.60
CA VAL A 201 6.20 -19.32 20.29
C VAL A 201 7.66 -19.60 19.97
N TYR A 202 8.40 -18.60 19.48
CA TYR A 202 9.75 -18.79 18.93
C TYR A 202 10.87 -18.28 19.84
N SER A 203 10.52 -17.70 20.98
CA SER A 203 11.51 -17.14 21.90
C SER A 203 10.92 -17.04 23.30
N THR A 204 11.60 -17.60 24.30
CA THR A 204 11.25 -17.46 25.71
C THR A 204 12.03 -16.31 26.35
N GLY A 205 11.43 -15.58 27.30
CA GLY A 205 11.97 -14.30 27.79
C GLY A 205 11.37 -13.13 27.03
N TRP A 206 11.59 -11.90 27.48
CA TRP A 206 11.00 -10.69 26.88
C TRP A 206 11.39 -10.54 25.40
N ASN A 207 10.58 -11.02 24.47
CA ASN A 207 10.84 -10.97 23.04
C ASN A 207 9.56 -10.53 22.33
N TYR A 208 9.70 -9.67 21.34
CA TYR A 208 8.60 -9.10 20.58
C TYR A 208 8.90 -9.28 19.10
N GLY A 209 7.90 -9.61 18.29
CA GLY A 209 7.99 -9.33 16.86
C GLY A 209 7.12 -8.13 16.48
N TYR A 210 7.49 -7.57 15.34
CA TYR A 210 6.92 -6.34 14.79
C TYR A 210 6.46 -6.48 13.35
N SER A 211 7.04 -7.41 12.58
CA SER A 211 6.60 -7.70 11.21
C SER A 211 6.70 -9.17 10.88
N ILE A 212 5.78 -9.62 10.03
CA ILE A 212 5.80 -10.93 9.40
C ILE A 212 5.57 -10.79 7.89
N ALA A 213 6.34 -11.52 7.09
CA ALA A 213 6.17 -11.57 5.64
C ALA A 213 6.26 -13.02 5.14
N GLN A 214 5.34 -13.41 4.24
CA GLN A 214 5.40 -14.72 3.59
C GLN A 214 6.60 -14.80 2.64
N THR A 215 7.35 -15.89 2.70
CA THR A 215 8.47 -16.18 1.79
C THR A 215 8.01 -17.05 0.63
N SER A 216 8.75 -17.03 -0.48
CA SER A 216 8.42 -17.72 -1.74
C SER A 216 8.33 -19.25 -1.64
N ASP A 217 8.94 -19.83 -0.60
CA ASP A 217 8.82 -21.24 -0.24
C ASP A 217 7.56 -21.57 0.60
N GLY A 218 6.69 -20.59 0.83
CA GLY A 218 5.48 -20.70 1.64
C GLY A 218 5.70 -20.56 3.15
N GLY A 219 6.95 -20.40 3.60
CA GLY A 219 7.30 -20.07 4.98
C GLY A 219 7.14 -18.58 5.30
N PHE A 220 7.76 -18.13 6.39
CA PHE A 220 7.67 -16.74 6.84
C PHE A 220 9.01 -16.24 7.39
N VAL A 221 9.27 -14.95 7.23
CA VAL A 221 10.32 -14.22 7.95
C VAL A 221 9.67 -13.26 8.94
N VAL A 222 10.24 -13.18 10.13
CA VAL A 222 9.77 -12.32 11.22
C VAL A 222 10.91 -11.43 11.70
N ALA A 223 10.63 -10.15 11.93
CA ALA A 223 11.54 -9.19 12.55
C ALA A 223 10.99 -8.72 13.90
N GLY A 224 11.88 -8.43 14.84
CA GLY A 224 11.53 -7.96 16.17
C GLY A 224 12.72 -7.61 17.04
N LYS A 225 12.55 -7.82 18.34
CA LYS A 225 13.62 -7.69 19.33
C LYS A 225 13.61 -8.81 20.36
N ALA A 226 14.79 -9.12 20.85
CA ALA A 226 15.04 -10.04 21.93
C ALA A 226 15.65 -9.31 23.12
N HIS A 227 15.21 -9.66 24.32
CA HIS A 227 15.84 -9.18 25.54
C HIS A 227 17.09 -9.98 25.86
N HIS A 228 18.13 -9.26 26.29
CA HIS A 228 19.35 -9.85 26.82
C HIS A 228 19.58 -9.39 28.27
N GLU A 229 19.73 -10.34 29.19
CA GLU A 229 20.28 -10.14 30.54
C GLU A 229 21.77 -10.61 30.58
N PRO A 230 22.77 -9.74 30.42
CA PRO A 230 24.18 -10.03 30.75
C PRO A 230 24.53 -9.67 32.21
N PRO A 231 25.77 -9.93 32.68
CA PRO A 231 26.28 -9.53 34.01
C PRO A 231 26.31 -8.01 34.26
N GLU A 232 25.82 -7.19 33.33
CA GLU A 232 25.97 -5.74 33.31
C GLU A 232 24.68 -5.06 33.80
N THR A 233 24.84 -3.95 34.51
CA THR A 233 23.81 -3.31 35.34
C THR A 233 22.67 -2.61 34.56
N VAL A 234 22.51 -2.87 33.25
CA VAL A 234 21.49 -2.24 32.39
C VAL A 234 20.82 -3.27 31.49
N SER A 235 19.49 -3.37 31.58
CA SER A 235 18.64 -4.14 30.66
C SER A 235 18.79 -3.60 29.23
N SER A 236 18.92 -4.49 28.24
CA SER A 236 19.23 -4.14 26.84
C SER A 236 18.44 -5.00 25.83
N TRP A 237 18.16 -4.45 24.64
CA TRP A 237 17.43 -5.11 23.54
C TRP A 237 18.32 -5.37 22.33
N ASP A 238 18.20 -6.57 21.75
CA ASP A 238 18.90 -6.98 20.53
C ASP A 238 17.92 -7.20 19.36
N PRO A 239 18.27 -6.84 18.10
CA PRO A 239 17.51 -7.21 16.92
C PRO A 239 17.33 -8.72 16.80
N LEU A 240 16.08 -9.16 16.67
CA LEU A 240 15.70 -10.55 16.47
C LEU A 240 15.15 -10.72 15.05
N ILE A 241 15.74 -11.61 14.27
CA ILE A 241 15.18 -12.07 13.00
C ILE A 241 15.13 -13.59 12.99
N PHE A 242 14.02 -14.15 12.57
CA PHE A 242 13.92 -15.59 12.36
C PHE A 242 13.12 -15.93 11.11
N LYS A 243 13.48 -17.07 10.50
CA LYS A 243 12.73 -17.68 9.42
C LYS A 243 12.10 -18.98 9.90
N ILE A 244 10.84 -19.17 9.53
CA ILE A 244 10.07 -20.38 9.77
C ILE A 244 9.60 -20.96 8.44
N ASP A 245 9.38 -22.28 8.42
CA ASP A 245 8.75 -22.96 7.29
C ASP A 245 7.22 -22.79 7.31
N SER A 246 6.53 -23.34 6.31
CA SER A 246 5.07 -23.25 6.20
C SER A 246 4.31 -23.96 7.33
N LEU A 247 4.96 -24.86 8.05
CA LEU A 247 4.42 -25.63 9.18
C LEU A 247 4.73 -24.96 10.53
N GLY A 248 5.48 -23.86 10.52
CA GLY A 248 5.92 -23.14 11.71
C GLY A 248 7.20 -23.70 12.34
N ASN A 249 7.97 -24.56 11.66
CA ASN A 249 9.24 -25.00 12.22
C ASN A 249 10.30 -23.91 12.00
N LEU A 250 11.12 -23.66 13.03
CA LEU A 250 12.24 -22.74 12.92
C LEU A 250 13.28 -23.28 11.92
N VAL A 251 13.56 -22.48 10.88
CA VAL A 251 14.59 -22.78 9.88
C VAL A 251 15.92 -22.18 10.33
N TRP A 252 15.91 -20.92 10.73
CA TRP A 252 17.05 -20.25 11.34
C TRP A 252 16.59 -19.05 12.19
N GLN A 253 17.43 -18.67 13.15
CA GLN A 253 17.27 -17.49 13.99
C GLN A 253 18.58 -16.73 14.09
N LYS A 254 18.51 -15.40 14.14
CA LYS A 254 19.61 -14.49 14.34
C LYS A 254 19.24 -13.46 15.41
N ILE A 255 20.13 -13.31 16.38
CA ILE A 255 20.12 -12.22 17.35
C ILE A 255 21.42 -11.45 17.12
N PHE A 256 21.30 -10.18 16.74
CA PHE A 256 22.47 -9.36 16.43
C PHE A 256 22.86 -8.54 17.65
N ARG A 257 23.75 -9.08 18.48
CA ARG A 257 24.13 -8.42 19.73
C ARG A 257 24.60 -6.99 19.51
N VAL A 258 23.95 -6.07 20.20
CA VAL A 258 24.35 -4.67 20.33
C VAL A 258 24.76 -4.37 21.77
N TYR A 259 25.48 -3.28 21.97
CA TYR A 259 25.97 -2.92 23.31
C TYR A 259 24.87 -2.34 24.22
N PHE A 260 23.79 -1.80 23.64
CA PHE A 260 22.64 -1.26 24.35
C PHE A 260 21.34 -1.67 23.66
N ASP A 261 20.76 -0.82 22.83
CA ASP A 261 19.44 -1.09 22.27
C ASP A 261 19.51 -1.14 20.74
N GLY A 262 18.91 -2.20 20.23
CA GLY A 262 18.76 -2.47 18.83
C GLY A 262 17.47 -3.24 18.62
N GLU A 263 16.70 -2.82 17.64
CA GLU A 263 15.47 -3.49 17.27
C GLU A 263 15.22 -3.34 15.78
N VAL A 264 14.54 -4.32 15.19
CA VAL A 264 14.20 -4.34 13.76
C VAL A 264 12.71 -4.46 13.57
N TYR A 265 12.14 -3.55 12.80
CA TYR A 265 10.69 -3.40 12.63
C TYR A 265 10.18 -4.08 11.36
N SER A 266 11.03 -4.25 10.35
CA SER A 266 10.63 -4.78 9.04
C SER A 266 11.65 -5.79 8.52
N ALA A 267 11.16 -6.93 8.03
CA ALA A 267 11.94 -7.86 7.22
C ALA A 267 11.14 -8.36 6.03
N GLN A 268 11.77 -8.45 4.86
CA GLN A 268 11.17 -8.98 3.64
C GLN A 268 12.16 -9.87 2.89
N GLN A 269 11.64 -10.87 2.18
CA GLN A 269 12.46 -11.68 1.27
C GLN A 269 12.81 -10.86 0.01
N THR A 270 14.06 -10.91 -0.39
CA THR A 270 14.53 -10.26 -1.61
C THR A 270 14.48 -11.22 -2.81
N LEU A 271 14.45 -10.66 -4.03
CA LEU A 271 14.38 -11.39 -5.31
C LEU A 271 15.49 -12.43 -5.50
N ASP A 272 16.64 -12.23 -4.86
CA ASP A 272 17.77 -13.17 -4.85
C ASP A 272 17.60 -14.33 -3.83
N GLY A 273 16.45 -14.41 -3.14
CA GLY A 273 16.14 -15.39 -2.12
C GLY A 273 16.72 -15.10 -0.73
N GLY A 274 17.48 -14.00 -0.58
CA GLY A 274 17.93 -13.48 0.71
C GLY A 274 16.86 -12.64 1.41
N PHE A 275 17.29 -11.77 2.34
CA PHE A 275 16.38 -10.91 3.11
C PHE A 275 16.93 -9.50 3.24
N ILE A 276 16.04 -8.50 3.27
CA ILE A 276 16.35 -7.13 3.66
C ILE A 276 15.61 -6.85 4.96
N VAL A 277 16.30 -6.24 5.92
CA VAL A 277 15.78 -5.98 7.27
C VAL A 277 16.09 -4.53 7.63
N ALA A 278 15.16 -3.84 8.28
CA ALA A 278 15.34 -2.48 8.75
C ALA A 278 14.88 -2.29 10.20
N GLY A 279 15.57 -1.39 10.89
CA GLY A 279 15.40 -1.11 12.30
C GLY A 279 16.16 0.13 12.74
N GLY A 280 16.53 0.15 14.02
CA GLY A 280 17.40 1.17 14.59
C GLY A 280 18.34 0.59 15.64
N SER A 281 19.48 1.25 15.84
CA SER A 281 20.34 1.01 17.00
C SER A 281 21.06 2.29 17.45
N ASN A 282 21.36 2.36 18.74
CA ASN A 282 22.12 3.45 19.37
C ASN A 282 23.63 3.18 19.50
N THR A 283 24.16 2.10 18.91
CA THR A 283 25.55 1.66 19.12
C THR A 283 26.43 1.61 17.88
N TRP A 284 25.90 1.92 16.69
CA TRP A 284 26.63 1.68 15.45
C TRP A 284 26.72 2.91 14.53
N GLY A 285 27.93 3.15 14.00
CA GLY A 285 28.29 4.30 13.17
C GLY A 285 29.06 5.38 13.93
N ASN A 286 30.40 5.43 13.83
CA ASN A 286 31.30 6.45 14.39
C ASN A 286 31.05 6.97 15.82
N GLN A 287 30.28 6.25 16.66
CA GLN A 287 30.11 6.58 18.06
C GLN A 287 31.29 6.01 18.86
N PRO A 288 31.91 6.79 19.76
CA PRO A 288 32.99 6.29 20.60
C PRO A 288 32.49 5.13 21.46
N SER A 289 33.38 4.18 21.77
CA SER A 289 33.14 3.02 22.65
C SER A 289 32.80 3.36 24.11
N THR A 290 32.41 4.61 24.38
CA THR A 290 32.14 5.20 25.68
C THR A 290 30.73 5.79 25.76
N CYS A 291 29.80 5.40 24.89
CA CYS A 291 28.40 5.79 25.02
C CYS A 291 27.88 5.21 26.35
N ILE A 292 27.53 6.06 27.31
CA ILE A 292 26.94 5.65 28.58
C ILE A 292 25.65 6.49 28.72
N PRO A 293 24.46 5.87 28.80
CA PRO A 293 23.16 6.56 28.75
C PRO A 293 22.96 7.66 29.80
N THR A 294 23.77 7.68 30.86
CA THR A 294 23.67 8.65 31.96
C THR A 294 24.63 9.85 31.82
N LEU A 295 25.54 9.84 30.85
CA LEU A 295 26.60 10.86 30.72
C LEU A 295 26.82 11.39 29.28
N ILE A 296 26.40 10.67 28.22
CA ILE A 296 26.54 11.10 26.81
C ILE A 296 25.28 10.72 26.00
N ASP A 297 24.87 11.62 25.10
CA ASP A 297 23.75 11.51 24.15
C ASP A 297 23.96 10.38 23.13
N CYS A 298 23.46 9.16 23.42
CA CYS A 298 23.50 8.01 22.51
C CYS A 298 22.40 8.12 21.46
N LYS A 299 22.78 8.28 20.19
CA LYS A 299 21.89 8.60 19.07
C LYS A 299 21.44 7.33 18.35
N PHE A 300 20.14 7.11 18.22
CA PHE A 300 19.59 6.05 17.37
C PHE A 300 19.75 6.43 15.90
N HIS A 301 20.26 5.52 15.08
CA HIS A 301 20.32 5.67 13.63
C HIS A 301 19.54 4.55 12.93
N ASP A 302 19.00 4.84 11.74
CA ASP A 302 18.39 3.82 10.89
C ASP A 302 19.43 2.73 10.62
N TRP A 303 19.07 1.47 10.83
CA TRP A 303 19.98 0.34 10.63
C TRP A 303 19.36 -0.68 9.70
N VAL A 304 20.05 -0.94 8.59
CA VAL A 304 19.57 -1.82 7.51
C VAL A 304 20.55 -2.93 7.27
N PHE A 305 20.02 -4.14 7.10
CA PHE A 305 20.76 -5.37 6.88
C PHE A 305 20.31 -6.00 5.58
N LYS A 306 21.26 -6.41 4.75
CA LYS A 306 21.04 -7.45 3.75
C LYS A 306 21.57 -8.76 4.27
N LEU A 307 20.70 -9.76 4.30
CA LEU A 307 21.01 -11.13 4.64
C LEU A 307 20.92 -12.01 3.40
N ASN A 308 21.67 -13.12 3.41
CA ASN A 308 21.53 -14.21 2.46
C ASN A 308 20.37 -15.14 2.87
N SER A 309 20.10 -16.18 2.07
CA SER A 309 18.98 -17.12 2.31
C SER A 309 19.07 -17.89 3.63
N THR A 310 20.26 -18.01 4.24
CA THR A 310 20.49 -18.68 5.52
C THR A 310 20.57 -17.71 6.71
N GLY A 311 20.20 -16.43 6.51
CA GLY A 311 20.29 -15.37 7.52
C GLY A 311 21.73 -14.91 7.81
N GLY A 312 22.70 -15.26 6.98
CA GLY A 312 24.07 -14.76 7.06
C GLY A 312 24.14 -13.32 6.54
N MET A 313 24.88 -12.46 7.24
CA MET A 313 25.02 -11.06 6.85
C MET A 313 25.81 -10.92 5.54
N VAL A 314 25.22 -10.23 4.56
CA VAL A 314 25.86 -9.85 3.29
C VAL A 314 26.46 -8.46 3.43
N TRP A 315 25.64 -7.51 3.87
CA TRP A 315 26.07 -6.17 4.23
C TRP A 315 25.13 -5.58 5.27
N GLN A 316 25.60 -4.56 5.99
CA GLN A 316 24.80 -3.73 6.87
C GLN A 316 25.24 -2.27 6.74
N LYS A 317 24.30 -1.35 6.87
CA LYS A 317 24.53 0.10 6.75
C LYS A 317 23.64 0.87 7.70
N THR A 318 24.12 2.04 8.09
CA THR A 318 23.37 3.00 8.89
C THR A 318 23.04 4.24 8.08
N TYR A 319 21.85 4.78 8.26
CA TYR A 319 21.37 6.02 7.65
C TYR A 319 20.80 6.92 8.74
N GLY A 320 20.79 8.24 8.54
CA GLY A 320 20.35 9.19 9.56
C GLY A 320 21.13 10.49 9.55
N GLY A 321 20.70 11.43 10.38
CA GLY A 321 21.30 12.76 10.53
C GLY A 321 22.13 12.89 11.81
N THR A 322 22.40 14.13 12.23
CA THR A 322 23.26 14.39 13.41
C THR A 322 22.52 14.44 14.75
N GLY A 323 21.20 14.27 14.78
CA GLY A 323 20.33 14.35 15.96
C GLY A 323 20.10 13.00 16.65
N THR A 324 19.05 12.91 17.47
CA THR A 324 19.03 11.99 18.63
C THR A 324 18.17 10.75 18.49
N SER A 325 17.33 10.61 17.45
CA SER A 325 16.58 9.37 17.21
C SER A 325 16.07 9.20 15.78
N GLU A 326 16.70 8.29 15.03
CA GLU A 326 16.20 7.74 13.77
C GLU A 326 16.04 6.22 13.89
N TYR A 327 14.95 5.72 13.33
CA TYR A 327 14.75 4.28 13.17
C TYR A 327 13.92 4.01 11.92
N ALA A 328 14.34 3.02 11.16
CA ALA A 328 13.64 2.63 9.96
C ALA A 328 12.52 1.64 10.29
N ASN A 329 11.29 2.12 10.19
CA ASN A 329 10.08 1.32 10.42
C ASN A 329 9.87 0.27 9.33
N LEU A 330 10.29 0.57 8.09
CA LEU A 330 10.00 -0.28 6.96
C LEU A 330 11.07 -0.25 5.89
N VAL A 331 11.31 -1.41 5.28
CA VAL A 331 12.13 -1.57 4.08
C VAL A 331 11.44 -2.47 3.06
N ASP A 332 11.56 -2.11 1.79
CA ASP A 332 10.99 -2.86 0.66
C ASP A 332 11.94 -2.85 -0.54
N GLN A 333 11.92 -3.91 -1.36
CA GLN A 333 12.78 -4.04 -2.54
C GLN A 333 12.13 -3.43 -3.80
N THR A 334 12.85 -2.53 -4.46
CA THR A 334 12.42 -1.91 -5.72
C THR A 334 12.71 -2.80 -6.92
N THR A 335 12.00 -2.58 -8.04
CA THR A 335 12.11 -3.42 -9.26
C THR A 335 13.48 -3.35 -9.92
N ASP A 336 14.21 -2.27 -9.70
CA ASP A 336 15.61 -2.09 -10.09
C ASP A 336 16.60 -2.88 -9.21
N GLY A 337 16.11 -3.67 -8.25
CA GLY A 337 16.90 -4.45 -7.30
C GLY A 337 17.40 -3.69 -6.08
N GLY A 338 17.20 -2.37 -6.02
CA GLY A 338 17.52 -1.52 -4.87
C GLY A 338 16.45 -1.59 -3.78
N PHE A 339 16.43 -0.62 -2.87
CA PHE A 339 15.52 -0.63 -1.72
C PHE A 339 14.92 0.75 -1.45
N VAL A 340 13.71 0.79 -0.88
CA VAL A 340 13.15 1.98 -0.24
C VAL A 340 13.10 1.76 1.26
N LEU A 341 13.54 2.76 2.01
CA LEU A 341 13.57 2.77 3.47
C LEU A 341 12.73 3.94 3.97
N VAL A 342 11.92 3.73 5.01
CA VAL A 342 11.16 4.79 5.67
C VAL A 342 11.27 4.68 7.18
N GLY A 343 11.36 5.84 7.83
CA GLY A 343 11.44 5.98 9.27
C GLY A 343 11.20 7.43 9.69
N PRO A 344 10.66 7.69 10.89
CA PRO A 344 10.63 9.04 11.42
C PRO A 344 12.05 9.56 11.66
N THR A 345 12.25 10.86 11.48
CA THR A 345 13.51 11.53 11.80
C THR A 345 13.25 12.89 12.44
N ASN A 346 13.94 13.15 13.54
CA ASN A 346 13.97 14.47 14.18
C ASN A 346 15.29 15.22 13.89
N SER A 347 16.13 14.68 13.01
CA SER A 347 17.49 15.15 12.79
C SER A 347 17.63 16.19 11.68
N PRO A 348 18.42 17.26 11.90
CA PRO A 348 18.96 18.05 10.81
C PRO A 348 19.73 17.15 9.82
N GLY A 349 19.31 17.16 8.54
CA GLY A 349 19.89 16.31 7.50
C GLY A 349 19.38 14.87 7.47
N GLY A 350 18.51 14.47 8.42
CA GLY A 350 17.81 13.19 8.37
C GLY A 350 16.73 13.17 7.29
N ALA A 351 16.47 11.98 6.74
CA ALA A 351 15.42 11.78 5.76
C ALA A 351 14.38 10.80 6.30
N TRP A 352 13.11 11.08 5.99
CA TRP A 352 12.02 10.19 6.35
C TRP A 352 11.77 9.11 5.29
N ILE A 353 12.41 9.25 4.12
CA ILE A 353 12.47 8.26 3.06
C ILE A 353 13.85 8.27 2.37
N TYR A 354 14.39 7.08 2.12
CA TYR A 354 15.60 6.86 1.34
C TYR A 354 15.32 5.90 0.20
N LYS A 355 15.93 6.15 -0.96
CA LYS A 355 16.14 5.15 -2.01
C LYS A 355 17.58 4.72 -2.02
N LEU A 356 17.75 3.42 -2.00
CA LEU A 356 19.03 2.74 -2.00
C LEU A 356 19.22 1.96 -3.31
N ASP A 357 20.47 1.80 -3.72
CA ASP A 357 20.88 0.82 -4.72
C ASP A 357 20.95 -0.60 -4.11
N PRO A 358 21.18 -1.67 -4.89
CA PRO A 358 21.27 -3.05 -4.36
C PRO A 358 22.39 -3.27 -3.33
N ALA A 359 23.42 -2.41 -3.32
CA ALA A 359 24.52 -2.43 -2.38
C ALA A 359 24.24 -1.54 -1.14
N GLY A 360 23.06 -0.94 -1.04
CA GLY A 360 22.67 -0.05 0.04
C GLY A 360 23.30 1.35 -0.04
N ASN A 361 23.81 1.80 -1.19
CA ASN A 361 24.23 3.20 -1.33
C ASN A 361 23.01 4.08 -1.58
N ILE A 362 22.99 5.27 -0.98
CA ILE A 362 21.89 6.23 -1.16
C ILE A 362 21.92 6.73 -2.61
N LEU A 363 20.81 6.55 -3.33
CA LEU A 363 20.57 7.16 -4.64
C LEU A 363 19.92 8.53 -4.48
N TRP A 364 18.90 8.62 -3.62
CA TRP A 364 18.27 9.86 -3.21
C TRP A 364 17.60 9.68 -1.84
N GLN A 365 17.33 10.80 -1.18
CA GLN A 365 16.61 10.85 0.08
C GLN A 365 15.74 12.10 0.13
N LYS A 366 14.60 12.07 0.83
CA LYS A 366 13.74 13.25 1.04
C LYS A 366 13.55 13.47 2.54
N GLY A 367 13.79 14.70 2.99
CA GLY A 367 13.98 14.98 4.42
C GLY A 367 13.58 16.38 4.89
N GLY A 368 13.56 16.50 6.22
CA GLY A 368 13.02 17.58 7.07
C GLY A 368 12.54 16.95 8.39
N PRO A 369 12.50 17.67 9.53
CA PRO A 369 12.04 17.09 10.79
C PRO A 369 10.59 16.59 10.64
N SER A 370 10.40 15.27 10.70
CA SER A 370 9.09 14.63 10.58
C SER A 370 9.06 13.36 11.43
N SER A 371 8.29 13.43 12.52
CA SER A 371 8.01 12.34 13.47
C SER A 371 6.83 11.46 13.04
N ALA A 372 6.33 11.63 11.81
CA ALA A 372 4.94 11.33 11.50
C ALA A 372 4.70 10.06 10.72
N ILE A 373 5.70 9.44 10.09
CA ILE A 373 5.47 8.36 9.12
C ILE A 373 5.48 7.00 9.80
N ALA A 374 4.38 6.26 9.65
CA ALA A 374 4.18 4.97 10.30
C ALA A 374 4.34 3.79 9.34
N SER A 375 3.95 3.94 8.07
CA SER A 375 3.97 2.86 7.09
C SER A 375 4.28 3.36 5.69
N VAL A 376 4.92 2.50 4.91
CA VAL A 376 5.18 2.73 3.48
C VAL A 376 5.00 1.41 2.72
N GLN A 377 4.69 1.48 1.44
CA GLN A 377 4.76 0.32 0.57
C GLN A 377 5.15 0.77 -0.84
N LYS A 378 5.93 -0.04 -1.55
CA LYS A 378 6.06 0.11 -2.99
C LYS A 378 4.72 -0.15 -3.67
N THR A 379 4.47 0.57 -4.75
CA THR A 379 3.29 0.38 -5.58
C THR A 379 3.65 -0.33 -6.90
N SER A 380 2.67 -1.00 -7.49
CA SER A 380 2.79 -1.80 -8.72
C SER A 380 3.27 -0.98 -9.93
N ASP A 381 3.07 0.34 -9.90
CA ASP A 381 3.53 1.30 -10.90
C ASP A 381 5.01 1.75 -10.69
N GLY A 382 5.71 1.18 -9.70
CA GLY A 382 7.11 1.49 -9.40
C GLY A 382 7.31 2.69 -8.46
N GLY A 383 6.23 3.39 -8.07
CA GLY A 383 6.30 4.43 -7.05
C GLY A 383 6.15 3.89 -5.62
N VAL A 384 5.76 4.78 -4.71
CA VAL A 384 5.69 4.49 -3.27
C VAL A 384 4.45 5.13 -2.66
N VAL A 385 3.73 4.43 -1.80
CA VAL A 385 2.69 5.02 -0.94
C VAL A 385 3.17 5.05 0.50
N ALA A 386 2.96 6.16 1.21
CA ALA A 386 3.31 6.33 2.60
C ALA A 386 2.10 6.85 3.40
N ALA A 387 1.96 6.40 4.64
CA ALA A 387 0.92 6.87 5.56
C ALA A 387 1.52 7.17 6.94
N GLY A 388 0.95 8.18 7.59
CA GLY A 388 1.49 8.70 8.83
C GLY A 388 0.57 9.72 9.49
N SER A 389 0.84 10.03 10.75
CA SER A 389 0.10 11.02 11.53
C SER A 389 1.09 11.99 12.18
N PRO A 390 0.85 13.31 12.15
CA PRO A 390 1.75 14.26 12.76
C PRO A 390 1.85 14.03 14.27
N TYR A 391 2.96 13.45 14.73
CA TYR A 391 3.34 13.52 16.13
C TYR A 391 3.71 14.97 16.43
N ALA A 392 2.86 15.69 17.16
CA ALA A 392 3.27 16.94 17.78
C ALA A 392 4.51 16.64 18.64
N SER A 393 5.65 17.25 18.31
CA SER A 393 6.84 17.18 19.15
C SER A 393 6.44 17.58 20.57
N ILE A 394 6.61 16.68 21.54
CA ILE A 394 6.43 16.96 22.96
C ILE A 394 7.61 17.82 23.41
N ALA A 395 7.57 19.10 23.08
CA ALA A 395 8.23 20.12 23.87
C ALA A 395 7.20 20.57 24.92
N TYR A 396 7.38 20.08 26.15
CA TYR A 396 6.72 20.48 27.40
C TYR A 396 5.51 21.44 27.28
N GLY A 397 4.30 20.90 27.43
CA GLY A 397 3.15 21.66 27.95
C GLY A 397 2.13 22.23 26.95
N SER A 398 2.19 21.90 25.66
CA SER A 398 1.14 22.29 24.70
C SER A 398 0.21 21.10 24.38
N PRO A 399 -1.12 21.31 24.29
CA PRO A 399 -2.07 20.25 23.98
C PRO A 399 -1.84 19.68 22.56
N PRO A 400 -2.14 18.39 22.32
CA PRO A 400 -1.99 17.77 21.01
C PRO A 400 -2.83 18.51 19.97
N SER A 401 -2.20 18.85 18.84
CA SER A 401 -2.91 19.37 17.66
C SER A 401 -3.86 18.29 17.13
N PRO A 402 -5.08 18.63 16.67
CA PRO A 402 -6.00 17.70 16.03
C PRO A 402 -5.43 17.26 14.66
N GLY A 403 -4.48 16.33 14.67
CA GLY A 403 -3.77 15.83 13.50
C GLY A 403 -4.45 14.59 12.92
N GLY A 404 -4.98 14.71 11.71
CA GLY A 404 -5.51 13.57 10.96
C GLY A 404 -4.40 12.67 10.41
N VAL A 405 -4.79 11.58 9.75
CA VAL A 405 -3.89 10.70 9.02
C VAL A 405 -3.58 11.31 7.67
N SER A 406 -2.31 11.48 7.36
CA SER A 406 -1.85 11.86 6.04
C SER A 406 -1.43 10.62 5.26
N VAL A 407 -1.76 10.58 3.97
CA VAL A 407 -1.29 9.56 3.02
C VAL A 407 -0.73 10.27 1.80
N ALA A 408 0.40 9.79 1.30
CA ALA A 408 1.04 10.33 0.11
C ALA A 408 1.41 9.20 -0.86
N LYS A 409 1.10 9.40 -2.14
CA LYS A 409 1.59 8.59 -3.26
C LYS A 409 2.68 9.38 -3.97
N LEU A 410 3.87 8.81 -3.98
CA LEU A 410 5.08 9.33 -4.61
C LEU A 410 5.41 8.51 -5.87
N ASP A 411 6.14 9.13 -6.79
CA ASP A 411 6.72 8.44 -7.94
C ASP A 411 7.97 7.62 -7.54
N ALA A 412 8.61 6.98 -8.51
CA ALA A 412 9.80 6.15 -8.29
C ALA A 412 11.03 6.95 -7.78
N ASN A 413 11.00 8.28 -7.88
CA ASN A 413 12.04 9.19 -7.38
C ASN A 413 11.68 9.78 -6.01
N GLY A 414 10.57 9.33 -5.40
CA GLY A 414 10.07 9.89 -4.15
C GLY A 414 9.53 11.30 -4.31
N ASP A 415 9.24 11.72 -5.55
CA ASP A 415 8.74 13.04 -5.88
C ASP A 415 7.23 13.02 -6.10
N ILE A 416 6.63 14.18 -5.86
CA ILE A 416 5.26 14.51 -6.27
C ILE A 416 5.36 15.37 -7.55
N SER A 417 6.07 14.89 -8.58
CA SER A 417 6.29 15.48 -9.92
C SER A 417 6.89 16.91 -10.04
N PRO A 418 7.76 17.18 -11.02
CA PRO A 418 8.31 18.51 -11.30
C PRO A 418 7.31 19.35 -12.12
N GLY A 419 6.35 19.99 -11.45
CA GLY A 419 5.35 20.84 -12.11
C GLY A 419 4.19 21.30 -11.22
N CYS A 420 4.13 20.86 -9.96
CA CYS A 420 3.08 21.27 -9.05
C CYS A 420 3.28 22.72 -8.56
N ASN A 421 2.52 23.66 -9.12
CA ASN A 421 2.14 24.86 -8.40
C ASN A 421 1.01 24.51 -7.42
N LEU A 422 1.15 25.04 -6.20
CA LEU A 422 0.28 24.79 -5.06
C LEU A 422 -1.10 25.41 -5.31
N VAL A 423 -2.05 24.63 -5.82
CA VAL A 423 -3.43 25.10 -5.99
C VAL A 423 -4.19 24.87 -4.67
N GLY A 424 -4.15 25.87 -3.79
CA GLY A 424 -5.18 26.03 -2.78
C GLY A 424 -6.49 26.45 -3.47
N SER A 425 -7.63 25.97 -2.95
CA SER A 425 -8.96 26.43 -3.36
C SER A 425 -9.02 27.96 -3.39
N ALA A 426 -9.61 28.50 -4.46
CA ALA A 426 -9.77 29.93 -4.72
C ALA A 426 -10.12 30.74 -3.45
N ASN A 427 -9.15 31.50 -2.92
CA ASN A 427 -9.27 32.71 -2.09
C ASN A 427 -7.94 33.14 -1.40
N PHE A 428 -6.77 32.69 -1.86
CA PHE A 428 -5.50 33.26 -1.40
C PHE A 428 -4.96 34.27 -2.42
N THR A 429 -5.10 35.56 -2.11
CA THR A 429 -4.35 36.64 -2.75
C THR A 429 -3.41 37.23 -1.71
N ALA A 430 -2.10 37.03 -1.87
CA ALA A 430 -1.09 37.72 -1.06
C ALA A 430 -0.62 38.96 -1.84
N THR A 431 -0.97 40.16 -1.37
CA THR A 431 -0.40 41.42 -1.88
C THR A 431 0.32 42.14 -0.75
N ASN A 432 1.61 42.43 -0.94
CA ASN A 432 2.44 43.18 0.01
C ASN A 432 2.45 44.66 -0.37
N THR A 433 2.05 45.53 0.55
CA THR A 433 2.51 46.91 0.60
C THR A 433 3.25 47.12 1.92
N ASN A 434 4.59 47.09 1.85
CA ASN A 434 5.58 47.42 2.87
C ASN A 434 5.79 46.43 4.04
N ALA A 435 6.77 45.53 3.93
CA ALA A 435 7.55 45.06 5.08
C ALA A 435 8.95 44.55 4.66
N THR A 436 9.96 44.95 5.43
CA THR A 436 11.41 44.76 5.22
C THR A 436 11.99 43.54 5.96
N ASP A 437 11.20 42.49 6.22
CA ASP A 437 11.63 41.32 6.98
C ASP A 437 11.55 40.04 6.12
N THR A 438 12.72 39.46 5.79
CA THR A 438 12.89 38.43 4.74
C THR A 438 13.28 37.04 5.29
N GLY A 439 13.05 36.78 6.58
CA GLY A 439 13.68 35.65 7.28
C GLY A 439 12.81 34.50 7.78
N ARG A 440 11.48 34.46 7.56
CA ARG A 440 10.62 33.40 8.13
C ARG A 440 9.89 32.57 7.08
N THR A 441 10.04 31.25 7.20
CA THR A 441 9.41 30.22 6.36
C THR A 441 8.13 29.72 7.02
N LEU A 442 7.02 29.71 6.29
CA LEU A 442 5.76 29.13 6.75
C LEU A 442 5.69 27.65 6.32
N ALA A 443 5.83 26.72 7.28
CA ALA A 443 5.60 25.29 7.03
C ALA A 443 4.10 24.99 7.16
N VAL A 444 3.46 24.59 6.05
CA VAL A 444 2.09 24.07 6.07
C VAL A 444 2.13 22.55 6.23
N GLY A 445 1.56 22.05 7.32
CA GLY A 445 1.66 20.65 7.75
C GLY A 445 0.78 19.67 6.96
N ILE A 446 1.33 19.13 5.89
CA ILE A 446 1.21 17.69 5.61
C ILE A 446 2.60 17.08 5.85
N PRO A 447 2.74 16.01 6.67
CA PRO A 447 4.04 15.49 7.10
C PRO A 447 4.95 14.98 5.96
N PHE A 448 4.43 14.90 4.74
CA PHE A 448 5.11 14.45 3.53
C PHE A 448 5.53 15.60 2.59
N VAL A 449 5.07 16.84 2.80
CA VAL A 449 5.35 17.97 1.89
C VAL A 449 5.75 19.20 2.70
N SER A 450 6.96 19.69 2.45
CA SER A 450 7.36 21.02 2.90
C SER A 450 7.04 22.02 1.78
N VAL A 451 6.12 22.95 2.04
CA VAL A 451 5.87 24.10 1.17
C VAL A 451 6.74 25.26 1.63
N PHE A 452 7.67 25.72 0.79
CA PHE A 452 8.48 26.89 1.09
C PHE A 452 7.78 28.15 0.57
N VAL A 453 7.22 28.95 1.46
CA VAL A 453 6.76 30.30 1.11
C VAL A 453 7.81 31.30 1.57
N SER A 454 8.48 31.97 0.63
CA SER A 454 9.26 33.16 0.94
C SER A 454 8.29 34.32 1.16
N ASN A 455 8.25 34.89 2.37
CA ASN A 455 7.50 36.10 2.75
C ASN A 455 5.97 35.95 2.83
N ALA A 456 5.45 35.23 3.83
CA ALA A 456 4.03 35.24 4.17
C ALA A 456 3.79 35.55 5.65
N THR A 457 2.87 36.48 5.92
CA THR A 457 2.18 36.59 7.23
C THR A 457 0.80 35.97 7.08
N VAL A 458 0.47 35.03 7.96
CA VAL A 458 -0.80 34.27 7.94
C VAL A 458 -1.80 34.93 8.87
N THR A 459 -2.96 35.30 8.35
CA THR A 459 -4.11 35.76 9.14
C THR A 459 -5.26 34.75 9.18
N ASP A 460 -5.05 33.51 8.72
CA ASP A 460 -6.07 32.46 8.82
C ASP A 460 -5.45 31.10 9.17
N THR A 461 -5.82 30.55 10.33
CA THR A 461 -5.28 29.32 10.93
C THR A 461 -5.99 28.04 10.46
N ALA A 462 -6.82 28.11 9.42
CA ALA A 462 -7.45 26.92 8.85
C ALA A 462 -6.40 25.99 8.18
N ALA A 463 -6.22 24.79 8.75
CA ALA A 463 -5.26 23.80 8.27
C ALA A 463 -5.57 23.37 6.82
N LEU A 464 -4.54 23.33 5.98
CA LEU A 464 -4.62 22.76 4.62
C LEU A 464 -4.91 21.26 4.73
N THR A 465 -6.07 20.82 4.22
CA THR A 465 -6.56 19.43 4.36
C THR A 465 -6.19 18.51 3.19
N SER A 466 -5.72 19.05 2.06
CA SER A 466 -5.29 18.23 0.92
C SER A 466 -4.37 18.99 -0.04
N VAL A 467 -3.46 18.26 -0.70
CA VAL A 467 -2.68 18.71 -1.86
C VAL A 467 -2.79 17.64 -2.95
N GLN A 468 -3.64 17.89 -3.95
CA GLN A 468 -3.73 17.03 -5.12
C GLN A 468 -2.90 17.64 -6.25
N CYS A 469 -1.83 16.96 -6.66
CA CYS A 469 -1.12 17.31 -7.88
C CYS A 469 -1.94 16.83 -9.08
N ALA A 470 -2.34 17.77 -9.94
CA ALA A 470 -3.03 17.44 -11.17
C ALA A 470 -2.05 16.74 -12.13
N ALA A 471 -2.05 15.41 -12.16
CA ALA A 471 -2.09 14.76 -13.46
C ALA A 471 -3.52 14.96 -13.96
N ASN A 472 -3.67 15.89 -14.90
CA ASN A 472 -4.92 16.17 -15.57
C ASN A 472 -5.29 14.96 -16.46
N GLU A 473 -5.67 13.83 -15.87
CA GLU A 473 -6.67 13.02 -16.55
C GLU A 473 -8.01 13.61 -16.14
N SER A 474 -8.68 14.25 -17.11
CA SER A 474 -10.05 14.71 -16.90
C SER A 474 -10.89 13.54 -16.39
N PRO A 475 -11.87 13.77 -15.50
CA PRO A 475 -12.79 12.71 -15.08
C PRO A 475 -13.28 11.94 -16.31
N ASP A 476 -13.10 10.63 -16.35
CA ASP A 476 -13.41 9.80 -17.52
C ASP A 476 -14.11 8.49 -17.13
N PHE A 477 -14.46 7.65 -18.08
CA PHE A 477 -15.02 6.33 -17.82
C PHE A 477 -14.55 5.28 -18.81
N THR A 478 -14.46 4.05 -18.33
CA THR A 478 -14.21 2.89 -19.19
C THR A 478 -15.49 2.12 -19.42
N ILE A 479 -15.57 1.45 -20.58
CA ILE A 479 -16.65 0.52 -20.92
C ILE A 479 -16.00 -0.82 -21.23
N SER A 480 -16.64 -1.92 -20.83
CA SER A 480 -16.24 -3.29 -21.17
C SER A 480 -17.47 -4.15 -21.43
N ALA A 481 -17.31 -5.27 -22.13
CA ALA A 481 -18.38 -6.22 -22.40
C ALA A 481 -17.95 -7.65 -22.00
N ASN A 482 -18.81 -8.34 -21.26
CA ASN A 482 -18.61 -9.74 -20.92
C ASN A 482 -19.90 -10.55 -21.18
N PRO A 483 -19.90 -11.52 -22.11
CA PRO A 483 -18.81 -11.88 -23.03
C PRO A 483 -18.63 -10.89 -24.20
N SER A 484 -17.39 -10.60 -24.61
CA SER A 484 -17.07 -9.73 -25.76
C SER A 484 -17.27 -10.40 -27.13
N ASN A 485 -17.64 -11.68 -27.14
CA ASN A 485 -17.99 -12.46 -28.32
C ASN A 485 -19.30 -13.23 -28.13
N LEU A 486 -20.24 -13.10 -29.06
CA LEU A 486 -21.53 -13.77 -29.04
C LEU A 486 -21.70 -14.68 -30.24
N ILE A 487 -22.27 -15.85 -30.01
CA ILE A 487 -22.79 -16.72 -31.07
C ILE A 487 -24.30 -16.68 -30.95
N VAL A 488 -24.98 -16.32 -32.03
CA VAL A 488 -26.45 -16.17 -32.08
C VAL A 488 -27.00 -17.00 -33.23
N LYS A 489 -27.95 -17.89 -32.94
CA LYS A 489 -28.64 -18.67 -33.98
C LYS A 489 -29.71 -17.80 -34.65
N GLN A 490 -29.92 -17.97 -35.96
CA GLN A 490 -31.02 -17.32 -36.69
C GLN A 490 -32.37 -17.50 -35.98
N GLY A 491 -33.10 -16.40 -35.77
CA GLY A 491 -34.39 -16.40 -35.09
C GLY A 491 -34.30 -16.53 -33.56
N SER A 492 -33.13 -16.25 -32.97
CA SER A 492 -32.89 -16.28 -31.52
C SER A 492 -32.17 -15.01 -31.06
N SER A 493 -32.03 -14.87 -29.74
CA SER A 493 -31.27 -13.79 -29.11
C SER A 493 -30.17 -14.35 -28.20
N ASN A 494 -29.15 -13.53 -27.96
CA ASN A 494 -28.13 -13.75 -26.93
C ASN A 494 -27.75 -12.39 -26.31
N THR A 495 -27.16 -12.40 -25.11
CA THR A 495 -26.90 -11.18 -24.33
C THR A 495 -25.44 -11.05 -23.93
N THR A 496 -25.00 -9.81 -23.75
CA THR A 496 -23.74 -9.48 -23.07
C THR A 496 -23.99 -8.37 -22.06
N THR A 497 -23.30 -8.44 -20.92
CA THR A 497 -23.31 -7.37 -19.93
C THR A 497 -22.26 -6.34 -20.30
N ILE A 498 -22.68 -5.07 -20.39
CA ILE A 498 -21.83 -3.91 -20.56
C ILE A 498 -21.56 -3.33 -19.17
N THR A 499 -20.30 -3.30 -18.76
CA THR A 499 -19.87 -2.74 -17.48
C THR A 499 -19.17 -1.42 -17.71
N ILE A 500 -19.57 -0.40 -16.96
CA ILE A 500 -19.05 0.96 -17.05
C ILE A 500 -18.43 1.32 -15.70
N ASN A 501 -17.15 1.69 -15.71
CA ASN A 501 -16.43 2.07 -14.49
C ASN A 501 -16.06 3.55 -14.55
N SER A 502 -16.20 4.25 -13.42
CA SER A 502 -15.62 5.57 -13.22
C SER A 502 -14.09 5.47 -13.27
N THR A 503 -13.45 6.37 -14.02
CA THR A 503 -12.01 6.61 -13.94
C THR A 503 -11.78 8.08 -13.59
N ASN A 504 -10.71 8.34 -12.84
CA ASN A 504 -10.33 9.71 -12.46
C ASN A 504 -11.42 10.53 -11.76
N GLY A 505 -12.27 9.87 -10.95
CA GLY A 505 -13.31 10.56 -10.17
C GLY A 505 -14.57 10.93 -10.94
N PHE A 506 -14.76 10.43 -12.17
CA PHE A 506 -15.96 10.72 -12.96
C PHE A 506 -17.23 10.34 -12.21
N THR A 507 -18.09 11.34 -12.04
CA THR A 507 -19.44 11.19 -11.52
C THR A 507 -20.39 11.84 -12.50
N GLY A 508 -21.32 11.07 -13.03
CA GLY A 508 -22.26 11.59 -14.02
C GLY A 508 -23.05 10.53 -14.75
N THR A 509 -23.96 11.00 -15.59
CA THR A 509 -24.78 10.16 -16.45
C THR A 509 -24.09 9.98 -17.80
N ILE A 510 -23.89 8.73 -18.20
CA ILE A 510 -23.31 8.33 -19.49
C ILE A 510 -24.46 7.87 -20.39
N THR A 511 -24.56 8.45 -21.58
CA THR A 511 -25.50 8.04 -22.62
C THR A 511 -24.84 6.99 -23.50
N LEU A 512 -25.52 5.87 -23.73
CA LEU A 512 -25.04 4.74 -24.52
C LEU A 512 -25.74 4.67 -25.87
N ASN A 513 -24.96 4.43 -26.91
CA ASN A 513 -25.43 4.11 -28.24
C ASN A 513 -24.78 2.82 -28.73
N ALA A 514 -25.58 1.92 -29.32
CA ALA A 514 -25.09 0.68 -29.89
C ALA A 514 -25.39 0.64 -31.39
N SER A 515 -24.39 0.27 -32.19
CA SER A 515 -24.50 0.16 -33.65
C SER A 515 -23.92 -1.16 -34.13
N ILE A 516 -24.37 -1.63 -35.29
CA ILE A 516 -23.94 -2.91 -35.87
C ILE A 516 -23.44 -2.73 -37.30
N SER A 517 -22.39 -3.46 -37.67
CA SER A 517 -21.82 -3.52 -39.01
C SER A 517 -21.63 -4.98 -39.46
N PRO A 518 -21.94 -5.35 -40.72
CA PRO A 518 -22.58 -4.51 -41.74
C PRO A 518 -24.03 -4.18 -41.37
N ALA A 519 -24.39 -2.90 -41.51
CA ALA A 519 -25.75 -2.45 -41.27
C ALA A 519 -26.68 -2.96 -42.39
N SER A 520 -27.73 -3.69 -42.01
CA SER A 520 -28.71 -4.23 -42.95
C SER A 520 -30.06 -4.33 -42.26
N ASN A 521 -31.13 -4.02 -42.98
CA ASN A 521 -32.51 -4.24 -42.53
C ASN A 521 -32.85 -5.73 -42.27
N LYS A 522 -32.01 -6.64 -42.78
CA LYS A 522 -32.08 -8.08 -42.51
C LYS A 522 -31.06 -8.55 -41.46
N GLY A 523 -30.17 -7.67 -40.99
CA GLY A 523 -29.15 -7.99 -39.98
C GLY A 523 -29.73 -8.19 -38.57
N PRO A 524 -28.86 -8.47 -37.57
CA PRO A 524 -29.26 -8.52 -36.17
C PRO A 524 -29.77 -7.16 -35.66
N PHE A 525 -30.71 -7.20 -34.72
CA PHE A 525 -31.27 -6.05 -34.00
C PHE A 525 -30.66 -5.97 -32.60
N LEU A 526 -30.33 -4.75 -32.16
CA LEU A 526 -29.72 -4.50 -30.85
C LEU A 526 -30.76 -3.88 -29.91
N THR A 527 -30.73 -4.28 -28.65
CA THR A 527 -31.56 -3.66 -27.60
C THR A 527 -30.73 -3.51 -26.32
N LEU A 528 -30.62 -2.29 -25.81
CA LEU A 528 -30.02 -2.00 -24.51
C LEU A 528 -31.12 -1.97 -23.45
N SER A 529 -30.87 -2.50 -22.26
CA SER A 529 -31.83 -2.44 -21.13
C SER A 529 -32.07 -1.00 -20.64
N SER A 530 -31.09 -0.12 -20.82
CA SER A 530 -31.21 1.33 -20.67
C SER A 530 -30.21 2.02 -21.60
N THR A 531 -30.56 3.19 -22.11
CA THR A 531 -29.68 4.04 -22.93
C THR A 531 -28.87 5.03 -22.09
N THR A 532 -29.05 5.04 -20.77
CA THR A 532 -28.28 5.86 -19.84
C THR A 532 -27.85 5.04 -18.63
N ALA A 533 -26.70 5.39 -18.07
CA ALA A 533 -26.17 4.82 -16.85
C ALA A 533 -25.51 5.91 -15.99
N THR A 534 -25.86 5.98 -14.72
CA THR A 534 -25.19 6.89 -13.77
C THR A 534 -24.04 6.13 -13.11
N VAL A 535 -22.85 6.71 -13.13
CA VAL A 535 -21.63 6.14 -12.56
C VAL A 535 -21.05 7.09 -11.51
N ALA A 536 -20.46 6.51 -10.47
CA ALA A 536 -19.67 7.20 -9.46
C ALA A 536 -18.42 6.36 -9.10
N PRO A 537 -17.39 6.95 -8.49
CA PRO A 537 -16.19 6.23 -8.06
C PRO A 537 -16.52 5.04 -7.16
N GLY A 538 -15.91 3.87 -7.44
CA GLY A 538 -16.14 2.63 -6.69
C GLY A 538 -17.50 1.95 -6.91
N ALA A 539 -18.40 2.52 -7.73
CA ALA A 539 -19.73 1.99 -8.00
C ALA A 539 -19.95 1.79 -9.52
N PRO A 540 -19.58 0.63 -10.08
CA PRO A 540 -19.74 0.36 -11.51
C PRO A 540 -21.22 0.22 -11.91
N ALA A 541 -21.58 0.75 -13.07
CA ALA A 541 -22.91 0.56 -13.65
C ALA A 541 -22.90 -0.59 -14.66
N THR A 542 -23.99 -1.35 -14.71
CA THR A 542 -24.13 -2.47 -15.65
C THR A 542 -25.39 -2.32 -16.51
N ILE A 543 -25.25 -2.60 -17.80
CA ILE A 543 -26.32 -2.51 -18.81
C ILE A 543 -26.34 -3.80 -19.61
N LEU A 544 -27.52 -4.38 -19.82
CA LEU A 544 -27.66 -5.59 -20.63
C LEU A 544 -27.85 -5.22 -22.09
N LEU A 545 -26.94 -5.65 -22.97
CA LEU A 545 -27.10 -5.58 -24.42
C LEU A 545 -27.62 -6.93 -24.93
N THR A 546 -28.78 -6.91 -25.59
CA THR A 546 -29.38 -8.06 -26.26
C THR A 546 -29.19 -7.95 -27.77
N VAL A 547 -28.65 -8.99 -28.39
CA VAL A 547 -28.54 -9.14 -29.85
C VAL A 547 -29.57 -10.15 -30.31
N THR A 548 -30.53 -9.72 -31.13
CA THR A 548 -31.64 -10.54 -31.62
C THR A 548 -31.56 -10.71 -33.13
N THR A 549 -31.75 -11.94 -33.63
CA THR A 549 -31.77 -12.24 -35.06
C THR A 549 -33.16 -12.70 -35.50
N LYS A 550 -33.50 -12.49 -36.77
CA LYS A 550 -34.69 -13.08 -37.41
C LYS A 550 -34.30 -14.38 -38.12
N GLY A 551 -35.29 -15.20 -38.48
CA GLY A 551 -35.05 -16.46 -39.21
C GLY A 551 -34.33 -16.25 -40.56
N ALA A 552 -34.52 -15.10 -41.19
CA ALA A 552 -33.87 -14.72 -42.45
C ALA A 552 -32.59 -13.89 -42.28
N THR A 553 -32.08 -13.71 -41.06
CA THR A 553 -30.86 -12.93 -40.84
C THR A 553 -29.67 -13.62 -41.48
N PRO A 554 -28.87 -12.96 -42.35
CA PRO A 554 -27.74 -13.59 -43.00
C PRO A 554 -26.76 -14.21 -41.99
N VAL A 555 -26.27 -15.39 -42.32
CA VAL A 555 -25.20 -16.04 -41.56
C VAL A 555 -23.90 -15.29 -41.84
N GLY A 556 -23.10 -15.06 -40.82
CA GLY A 556 -21.83 -14.37 -40.96
C GLY A 556 -21.40 -13.63 -39.71
N SER A 557 -20.29 -12.93 -39.87
CA SER A 557 -19.70 -12.11 -38.82
C SER A 557 -20.28 -10.70 -38.84
N TYR A 558 -20.69 -10.25 -37.66
CA TYR A 558 -21.15 -8.89 -37.40
C TYR A 558 -20.31 -8.29 -36.28
N THR A 559 -20.12 -6.98 -36.35
CA THR A 559 -19.37 -6.20 -35.38
C THR A 559 -20.33 -5.22 -34.73
N VAL A 560 -20.50 -5.32 -33.41
CA VAL A 560 -21.30 -4.38 -32.63
C VAL A 560 -20.35 -3.38 -31.97
N LYS A 561 -20.58 -2.08 -32.19
CA LYS A 561 -19.89 -1.00 -31.48
C LYS A 561 -20.82 -0.41 -30.42
N VAL A 562 -20.36 -0.37 -29.18
CA VAL A 562 -21.07 0.30 -28.08
C VAL A 562 -20.24 1.53 -27.70
N THR A 563 -20.84 2.70 -27.84
CA THR A 563 -20.25 3.99 -27.52
C THR A 563 -20.98 4.59 -26.32
N GLY A 564 -20.26 4.91 -25.26
CA GLY A 564 -20.77 5.75 -24.17
C GLY A 564 -20.22 7.16 -24.28
N SER A 565 -21.06 8.16 -24.01
CA SER A 565 -20.69 9.57 -24.08
C SER A 565 -21.24 10.36 -22.89
N SER A 566 -20.44 11.28 -22.34
CA SER A 566 -20.87 12.21 -21.30
C SER A 566 -19.99 13.46 -21.29
N GLY A 567 -20.59 14.66 -21.25
CA GLY A 567 -19.85 15.91 -21.02
C GLY A 567 -18.67 16.19 -21.96
N GLY A 568 -18.68 15.68 -23.21
CA GLY A 568 -17.58 15.80 -24.17
C GLY A 568 -16.64 14.58 -24.25
N LEU A 569 -16.76 13.63 -23.33
CA LEU A 569 -16.03 12.36 -23.30
C LEU A 569 -16.76 11.30 -24.14
N SER A 570 -16.01 10.38 -24.75
CA SER A 570 -16.56 9.31 -25.56
C SER A 570 -15.63 8.09 -25.58
N THR A 571 -16.14 6.95 -25.10
CA THR A 571 -15.43 5.66 -25.09
C THR A 571 -16.22 4.64 -25.90
N THR A 572 -15.54 3.90 -26.79
CA THR A 572 -16.17 2.89 -27.66
C THR A 572 -15.51 1.54 -27.51
N ILE A 573 -16.32 0.50 -27.32
CA ILE A 573 -15.88 -0.90 -27.38
C ILE A 573 -16.48 -1.64 -28.57
N THR A 574 -15.87 -2.76 -28.92
CA THR A 574 -16.32 -3.65 -29.99
C THR A 574 -16.64 -5.03 -29.46
N ILE A 575 -17.78 -5.58 -29.88
CA ILE A 575 -18.25 -6.94 -29.58
C ILE A 575 -18.39 -7.68 -30.90
N THR A 576 -17.85 -8.90 -30.97
CA THR A 576 -17.96 -9.75 -32.16
C THR A 576 -19.20 -10.62 -32.07
N VAL A 577 -20.04 -10.63 -33.09
CA VAL A 577 -21.25 -11.45 -33.16
C VAL A 577 -21.15 -12.38 -34.36
N GLN A 578 -21.22 -13.69 -34.11
CA GLN A 578 -21.35 -14.69 -35.16
C GLN A 578 -22.81 -15.14 -35.26
N VAL A 579 -23.44 -14.88 -36.40
CA VAL A 579 -24.77 -15.44 -36.70
C VAL A 579 -24.59 -16.79 -37.36
N VAL A 580 -25.19 -17.83 -36.77
CA VAL A 580 -25.11 -19.21 -37.27
C VAL A 580 -26.51 -19.72 -37.66
N LYS A 581 -26.56 -20.71 -38.58
CA LYS A 581 -27.83 -21.31 -38.99
C LYS A 581 -28.56 -21.91 -37.80
N LYS A 582 -29.88 -21.75 -37.77
CA LYS A 582 -30.75 -22.60 -36.96
C LYS A 582 -30.69 -24.00 -37.58
N LYS A 583 -30.19 -24.98 -36.84
CA LYS A 583 -30.23 -26.39 -37.27
C LYS A 583 -31.67 -26.86 -37.37
#